data_AF-A0AAU5JLK6-F1
#
_entry.id   AF-A0AAU5JLK6-F1
#
_cell.length_a   1.000
_cell.length_b   1.000
_cell.length_c   1.000
_cell.angle_alpha   90.00
_cell.angle_beta   90.00
_cell.angle_gamma   90.00
#
_symmetry.space_group_name_H-M   'P 1'
#
loop_
_entity.id
_entity.type
_entity.pdbx_description
1 polymer ?
#
loop_
_entity_poly.entity_id
_entity_poly.type
_entity_poly.pdbx_seq_one_letter_code
_entity_poly.pdbx_strand_id
1 'polypeptide(L)'
;MPRTTPPRPADVEEPFPGLAEFRRTATRLHPRPGDPKTQDSSVAGPMLWPADEPWPMCTAVHPKGTGHLLADVRLARRIHAASEGRKKTEEEIALLGALRNGLHDPGIGDADPIPMLAGAQLWARDIPDLTGPEGYDLLQVFWCPFEAHGPDASVDVVLKWRRSQDIGAVLGEQPEPLVVGSPECVPQPCELHPEQIVEHEYLGLLPEDLQEAVATWEEQLLDEDEEEAEADFPTEYSSDLSLAPGWKVGGFATWHLTDPRTVDCTVCGTSMPPLLTAHHVEWDPASESWAPPEDRRPDLYRHVITPTGVYLGRGYLRIHTCPTDAFHPHQLSLQ
;
A
#
# COMPACT_ATOMS: atom_id res chain seq x y z
N MET A 1 12.94 -9.66 11.63
CA MET A 1 12.43 -11.05 11.72
C MET A 1 11.41 -11.21 10.62
N PRO A 2 11.29 -12.39 9.97
CA PRO A 2 10.22 -12.59 8.99
C PRO A 2 8.85 -12.33 9.64
N ARG A 3 7.88 -11.98 8.79
CA ARG A 3 6.48 -11.85 9.16
C ARG A 3 5.71 -12.87 8.36
N THR A 4 4.92 -13.66 9.07
CA THR A 4 4.19 -14.78 8.50
C THR A 4 2.80 -14.74 9.10
N THR A 5 1.83 -14.71 8.22
CA THR A 5 0.42 -14.74 8.55
C THR A 5 0.09 -16.11 9.18
N PRO A 6 -0.72 -16.19 10.25
CA PRO A 6 -1.14 -17.48 10.77
C PRO A 6 -2.02 -18.23 9.77
N PRO A 7 -2.17 -19.57 9.91
CA PRO A 7 -3.16 -20.33 9.16
C PRO A 7 -4.54 -19.67 9.20
N ARG A 8 -5.29 -19.75 8.09
CA ARG A 8 -6.66 -19.22 8.06
C ARG A 8 -7.52 -19.94 9.11
N PRO A 9 -8.50 -19.26 9.74
CA PRO A 9 -9.38 -19.85 10.75
C PRO A 9 -10.13 -21.09 10.25
N ALA A 10 -10.46 -21.12 8.95
CA ALA A 10 -11.09 -22.24 8.27
C ALA A 10 -10.49 -22.42 6.87
N ASP A 11 -10.57 -23.64 6.33
CA ASP A 11 -10.32 -23.90 4.91
C ASP A 11 -11.60 -23.59 4.12
N VAL A 12 -11.61 -22.44 3.44
CA VAL A 12 -12.80 -21.94 2.75
C VAL A 12 -13.18 -22.78 1.52
N GLU A 13 -12.23 -23.55 0.95
CA GLU A 13 -12.51 -24.43 -0.20
C GLU A 13 -13.20 -25.74 0.23
N GLU A 14 -13.17 -26.11 1.52
CA GLU A 14 -13.87 -27.30 2.03
C GLU A 14 -15.41 -27.17 1.95
N PRO A 15 -16.03 -26.11 2.52
CA PRO A 15 -17.47 -25.87 2.35
C PRO A 15 -17.82 -25.37 0.94
N PHE A 16 -16.89 -24.72 0.24
CA PHE A 16 -17.13 -24.13 -1.08
C PHE A 16 -16.06 -24.51 -2.12
N PRO A 17 -16.05 -25.75 -2.63
CA PRO A 17 -15.02 -26.21 -3.58
C PRO A 17 -14.92 -25.37 -4.87
N GLY A 18 -16.00 -24.69 -5.26
CA GLY A 18 -16.02 -23.79 -6.41
C GLY A 18 -15.12 -22.56 -6.27
N LEU A 19 -14.77 -22.15 -5.03
CA LEU A 19 -13.84 -21.04 -4.79
C LEU A 19 -12.43 -21.30 -5.32
N ALA A 20 -12.06 -22.57 -5.56
CA ALA A 20 -10.77 -22.91 -6.14
C ALA A 20 -10.54 -22.28 -7.54
N GLU A 21 -11.61 -21.95 -8.28
CA GLU A 21 -11.53 -21.24 -9.56
C GLU A 21 -11.31 -19.72 -9.38
N PHE A 22 -11.59 -19.20 -8.19
CA PHE A 22 -11.54 -17.77 -7.83
C PHE A 22 -10.40 -17.47 -6.85
N ARG A 23 -9.35 -18.30 -6.84
CA ARG A 23 -8.15 -18.08 -6.03
C ARG A 23 -7.00 -17.52 -6.83
N ARG A 24 -6.16 -16.72 -6.18
CA ARG A 24 -4.93 -16.18 -6.76
C ARG A 24 -3.88 -16.01 -5.67
N THR A 25 -2.62 -16.10 -6.04
CA THR A 25 -1.53 -15.73 -5.14
C THR A 25 -1.38 -14.22 -5.02
N ALA A 26 -0.96 -13.79 -3.85
CA ALA A 26 -0.54 -12.41 -3.58
C ALA A 26 0.69 -12.45 -2.68
N THR A 27 1.59 -11.48 -2.83
CA THR A 27 2.72 -11.34 -1.91
C THR A 27 2.45 -10.16 -0.98
N ARG A 28 2.14 -10.43 0.29
CA ARG A 28 2.08 -9.40 1.33
C ARG A 28 3.50 -8.90 1.59
N LEU A 29 3.66 -7.58 1.72
CA LEU A 29 4.98 -6.94 1.81
C LEU A 29 5.46 -6.72 3.25
N HIS A 30 4.54 -6.69 4.22
CA HIS A 30 4.83 -6.48 5.63
C HIS A 30 5.86 -5.37 5.94
N PRO A 31 5.62 -4.12 5.52
CA PRO A 31 6.52 -3.00 5.78
C PRO A 31 6.74 -2.78 7.28
N ARG A 32 7.99 -2.67 7.73
CA ARG A 32 8.32 -2.31 9.11
C ARG A 32 9.31 -1.14 9.13
N PRO A 33 9.10 -0.10 9.97
CA PRO A 33 10.01 1.02 10.09
C PRO A 33 11.47 0.58 10.23
N GLY A 34 12.34 1.10 9.37
CA GLY A 34 13.73 0.67 9.30
C GLY A 34 14.61 1.65 8.54
N ASP A 35 15.83 1.22 8.23
CA ASP A 35 16.83 2.00 7.49
C ASP A 35 17.27 1.24 6.22
N PRO A 36 16.32 0.99 5.29
CA PRO A 36 16.57 0.17 4.10
C PRO A 36 17.68 0.76 3.23
N LYS A 37 18.38 -0.10 2.50
CA LYS A 37 19.46 0.27 1.58
C LYS A 37 18.96 0.24 0.14
N THR A 38 19.77 0.82 -0.76
CA THR A 38 19.46 0.91 -2.19
C THR A 38 19.28 -0.44 -2.87
N GLN A 39 19.83 -1.52 -2.31
CA GLN A 39 19.71 -2.86 -2.87
C GLN A 39 18.50 -3.64 -2.33
N ASP A 40 17.76 -3.07 -1.39
CA ASP A 40 16.67 -3.76 -0.72
C ASP A 40 15.33 -3.48 -1.41
N SER A 41 14.40 -4.42 -1.29
CA SER A 41 12.99 -4.13 -1.47
C SER A 41 12.52 -3.31 -0.27
N SER A 42 11.94 -2.13 -0.49
CA SER A 42 11.64 -1.16 0.57
C SER A 42 10.47 -0.23 0.22
N VAL A 43 9.84 0.33 1.26
CA VAL A 43 8.96 1.50 1.13
C VAL A 43 9.74 2.72 1.57
N ALA A 44 9.69 3.80 0.79
CA ALA A 44 10.39 5.06 1.05
C ALA A 44 11.89 4.93 1.39
N GLY A 45 12.53 3.84 0.99
CA GLY A 45 13.96 3.67 1.05
C GLY A 45 14.66 4.42 -0.08
N PRO A 46 15.99 4.54 -0.02
CA PRO A 46 16.75 5.11 -1.12
C PRO A 46 16.59 4.23 -2.37
N MET A 47 16.22 4.83 -3.50
CA MET A 47 16.09 4.13 -4.78
C MET A 47 17.45 3.79 -5.39
N LEU A 48 17.58 2.62 -6.01
CA LEU A 48 18.66 2.28 -6.93
C LEU A 48 18.47 3.07 -8.23
N TRP A 49 18.84 4.36 -8.22
CA TRP A 49 18.61 5.28 -9.33
C TRP A 49 19.91 5.63 -10.05
N PRO A 50 19.99 5.57 -11.40
CA PRO A 50 21.18 6.00 -12.14
C PRO A 50 21.47 7.50 -11.96
N ALA A 51 22.73 7.86 -11.71
CA ALA A 51 23.16 9.25 -11.50
C ALA A 51 23.02 10.13 -12.75
N ASP A 52 22.91 9.54 -13.94
CA ASP A 52 22.78 10.19 -15.23
C ASP A 52 21.34 10.28 -15.74
N GLU A 53 20.36 9.69 -15.03
CA GLU A 53 18.94 9.80 -15.37
C GLU A 53 18.25 10.87 -14.50
N PRO A 54 17.47 11.80 -15.10
CA PRO A 54 16.71 12.78 -14.32
C PRO A 54 15.67 12.08 -13.43
N TRP A 55 15.56 12.52 -12.19
CA TRP A 55 14.57 12.02 -11.23
C TRP A 55 13.13 12.20 -11.75
N PRO A 56 12.18 11.29 -11.44
CA PRO A 56 10.78 11.45 -11.83
C PRO A 56 10.16 12.72 -11.23
N MET A 57 9.54 13.51 -12.10
CA MET A 57 8.87 14.76 -11.73
C MET A 57 7.36 14.65 -12.00
N CYS A 58 6.54 15.15 -11.09
CA CYS A 58 5.13 15.37 -11.39
C CYS A 58 4.98 16.64 -12.22
N THR A 59 4.36 16.51 -13.40
CA THR A 59 4.12 17.61 -14.35
C THR A 59 2.65 17.99 -14.48
N ALA A 60 1.76 17.31 -13.75
CA ALA A 60 0.35 17.64 -13.72
C ALA A 60 0.14 19.05 -13.15
N VAL A 61 -0.87 19.76 -13.65
CA VAL A 61 -1.23 21.11 -13.17
C VAL A 61 -2.11 20.98 -11.93
N HIS A 62 -1.59 21.37 -10.77
CA HIS A 62 -2.33 21.39 -9.50
C HIS A 62 -1.67 22.35 -8.49
N PRO A 63 -2.36 22.80 -7.43
CA PRO A 63 -1.78 23.64 -6.39
C PRO A 63 -0.56 22.98 -5.71
N LYS A 64 0.56 23.72 -5.62
CA LYS A 64 1.86 23.19 -5.12
C LYS A 64 2.58 24.06 -4.08
N GLY A 65 2.33 25.37 -4.05
CA GLY A 65 3.06 26.28 -3.15
C GLY A 65 2.60 26.23 -1.68
N THR A 66 1.41 25.68 -1.42
CA THR A 66 0.81 25.58 -0.09
C THR A 66 0.74 24.13 0.37
N GLY A 67 1.06 23.89 1.64
CA GLY A 67 1.01 22.55 2.23
C GLY A 67 1.87 22.47 3.48
N HIS A 68 2.50 21.32 3.69
CA HIS A 68 3.44 21.08 4.78
C HIS A 68 4.88 21.04 4.26
N LEU A 69 5.84 21.53 5.05
CA LEU A 69 7.25 21.26 4.76
C LEU A 69 7.52 19.75 4.93
N LEU A 70 8.17 19.13 3.95
CA LEU A 70 8.52 17.70 4.04
C LEU A 70 9.36 17.41 5.30
N ALA A 71 10.28 18.32 5.64
CA ALA A 71 11.11 18.21 6.83
C ALA A 71 10.26 18.22 8.13
N ASP A 72 9.19 19.01 8.18
CA ASP A 72 8.29 19.09 9.33
C ASP A 72 7.48 17.82 9.50
N VAL A 73 6.97 17.25 8.40
CA VAL A 73 6.26 15.95 8.43
C VAL A 73 7.16 14.86 9.01
N ARG A 74 8.41 14.78 8.56
CA ARG A 74 9.39 13.81 9.07
C ARG A 74 9.80 14.09 10.51
N LEU A 75 9.94 15.36 10.90
CA LEU A 75 10.23 15.75 12.27
C LEU A 75 9.09 15.33 13.21
N ALA A 76 7.84 15.61 12.84
CA ALA A 76 6.67 15.20 13.61
C ALA A 76 6.67 13.69 13.85
N ARG A 77 6.91 12.89 12.81
CA ARG A 77 6.98 11.42 12.93
C ARG A 77 8.09 10.95 13.86
N ARG A 78 9.30 11.54 13.77
CA ARG A 78 10.39 11.21 14.70
C ARG A 78 10.02 11.53 16.15
N ILE A 79 9.37 12.67 16.42
CA ILE A 79 8.89 13.02 17.76
C ILE A 79 7.82 12.04 18.23
N HIS A 80 6.85 11.69 17.37
CA HIS A 80 5.81 10.73 17.71
C HIS A 80 6.39 9.36 18.05
N ALA A 81 7.34 8.85 17.25
CA ALA A 81 8.01 7.58 17.50
C ALA A 81 8.86 7.61 18.79
N ALA A 82 9.68 8.66 18.97
CA ALA A 82 10.54 8.78 20.16
C ALA A 82 9.78 8.99 21.48
N SER A 83 8.50 9.34 21.42
CA SER A 83 7.63 9.52 22.58
C SER A 83 6.56 8.45 22.71
N GLU A 84 6.63 7.37 21.92
CA GLU A 84 5.75 6.24 22.10
C GLU A 84 5.94 5.60 23.49
N GLY A 85 4.84 5.10 24.07
CA GLY A 85 4.86 4.49 25.41
C GLY A 85 5.08 5.48 26.57
N ARG A 86 5.21 6.78 26.31
CA ARG A 86 5.36 7.81 27.36
C ARG A 86 4.60 9.10 27.03
N LYS A 87 4.49 9.96 28.04
CA LYS A 87 4.01 11.33 27.83
C LYS A 87 5.06 12.14 27.07
N LYS A 88 4.61 12.94 26.11
CA LYS A 88 5.46 13.95 25.43
C LYS A 88 5.88 15.03 26.42
N THR A 89 7.10 15.52 26.29
CA THR A 89 7.62 16.67 27.02
C THR A 89 6.94 17.95 26.55
N GLU A 90 7.01 19.02 27.35
CA GLU A 90 6.48 20.33 26.96
C GLU A 90 7.18 20.88 25.70
N GLU A 91 8.49 20.62 25.56
CA GLU A 91 9.27 20.98 24.36
C GLU A 91 8.79 20.22 23.12
N GLU A 92 8.58 18.90 23.20
CA GLU A 92 8.04 18.10 22.11
C GLU A 92 6.64 18.59 21.68
N ILE A 93 5.79 18.94 22.65
CA ILE A 93 4.45 19.48 22.38
C ILE A 93 4.55 20.86 21.70
N ALA A 94 5.42 21.74 22.19
CA ALA A 94 5.64 23.06 21.61
C ALA A 94 6.18 22.97 20.18
N LEU A 95 7.14 22.07 19.93
CA LEU A 95 7.69 21.80 18.60
C LEU A 95 6.60 21.32 17.64
N LEU A 96 5.84 20.27 18.01
CA LEU A 96 4.72 19.78 17.20
C LEU A 96 3.67 20.88 16.95
N GLY A 97 3.43 21.73 17.94
CA GLY A 97 2.53 22.89 17.82
C GLY A 97 3.05 23.99 16.90
N ALA A 98 4.35 24.04 16.58
CA ALA A 98 4.91 25.01 15.64
C ALA A 98 4.87 24.53 14.18
N LEU A 99 4.75 23.21 13.94
CA LEU A 99 4.66 22.64 12.60
C LEU A 99 3.28 22.95 12.01
N ARG A 100 3.23 23.79 10.98
CA ARG A 100 1.98 24.32 10.42
C ARG A 100 1.95 24.20 8.90
N ASN A 101 0.75 23.89 8.40
CA ASN A 101 0.45 24.05 6.99
C ASN A 101 0.49 25.55 6.64
N GLY A 102 1.02 25.88 5.46
CA GLY A 102 1.07 27.25 4.96
C GLY A 102 1.67 27.37 3.57
N LEU A 103 1.79 28.61 3.11
CA LEU A 103 2.51 28.96 1.89
C LEU A 103 4.02 28.90 2.16
N HIS A 104 4.65 27.81 1.74
CA HIS A 104 6.07 27.53 2.01
C HIS A 104 6.96 27.69 0.78
N ASP A 105 6.37 27.64 -0.41
CA ASP A 105 7.05 27.95 -1.67
C ASP A 105 6.19 28.89 -2.53
N PRO A 106 6.30 30.22 -2.33
CA PRO A 106 5.52 31.18 -3.12
C PRO A 106 6.01 31.32 -4.56
N GLY A 107 7.18 30.76 -4.90
CA GLY A 107 7.77 30.85 -6.23
C GLY A 107 7.27 29.76 -7.20
N ILE A 108 6.72 28.67 -6.67
CA ILE A 108 6.22 27.57 -7.47
C ILE A 108 4.78 27.81 -7.94
N GLY A 109 4.59 27.84 -9.24
CA GLY A 109 3.29 27.87 -9.89
C GLY A 109 2.69 26.48 -10.04
N ASP A 110 1.37 26.42 -10.27
CA ASP A 110 0.64 25.15 -10.37
C ASP A 110 1.13 24.26 -11.54
N ALA A 111 1.69 24.86 -12.58
CA ALA A 111 2.24 24.17 -13.75
C ALA A 111 3.72 23.76 -13.59
N ASP A 112 4.42 24.23 -12.56
CA ASP A 112 5.83 23.92 -12.37
C ASP A 112 6.01 22.47 -11.89
N PRO A 113 7.06 21.77 -12.35
CA PRO A 113 7.29 20.38 -11.96
C PRO A 113 7.79 20.27 -10.52
N ILE A 114 7.36 19.22 -9.81
CA ILE A 114 7.88 18.88 -8.47
C ILE A 114 8.48 17.48 -8.47
N PRO A 115 9.57 17.22 -7.71
CA PRO A 115 10.09 15.86 -7.54
C PRO A 115 9.02 14.95 -6.95
N MET A 116 8.85 13.77 -7.55
CA MET A 116 7.99 12.75 -6.95
C MET A 116 8.68 12.11 -5.75
N LEU A 117 7.89 11.70 -4.75
CA LEU A 117 8.40 10.93 -3.62
C LEU A 117 8.73 9.51 -4.06
N ALA A 118 9.83 8.98 -3.52
CA ALA A 118 10.15 7.57 -3.58
C ALA A 118 9.10 6.78 -2.77
N GLY A 119 8.17 6.12 -3.46
CA GLY A 119 7.09 5.36 -2.85
C GLY A 119 7.55 3.97 -2.41
N ALA A 120 8.02 3.17 -3.37
CA ALA A 120 8.52 1.82 -3.12
C ALA A 120 9.53 1.36 -4.17
N GLN A 121 10.47 0.53 -3.73
CA GLN A 121 11.37 -0.24 -4.60
C GLN A 121 11.15 -1.72 -4.34
N LEU A 122 10.92 -2.51 -5.39
CA LEU A 122 10.47 -3.89 -5.28
C LEU A 122 11.29 -4.77 -6.23
N TRP A 123 12.02 -5.75 -5.69
CA TRP A 123 12.80 -6.70 -6.48
C TRP A 123 11.99 -7.96 -6.78
N ALA A 124 11.99 -8.38 -8.05
CA ALA A 124 11.29 -9.59 -8.47
C ALA A 124 11.82 -10.86 -7.79
N ARG A 125 13.11 -10.88 -7.41
CA ARG A 125 13.72 -11.99 -6.65
C ARG A 125 13.19 -12.16 -5.22
N ASP A 126 12.66 -11.09 -4.63
CA ASP A 126 12.16 -11.08 -3.26
C ASP A 126 10.63 -11.25 -3.21
N ILE A 127 9.93 -10.97 -4.31
CA ILE A 127 8.48 -10.85 -4.39
C ILE A 127 7.97 -11.74 -5.52
N PRO A 128 7.54 -12.98 -5.22
CA PRO A 128 7.13 -13.96 -6.22
C PRO A 128 6.00 -13.50 -7.16
N ASP A 129 5.04 -12.73 -6.65
CA ASP A 129 3.91 -12.25 -7.45
C ASP A 129 4.23 -10.98 -8.26
N LEU A 130 5.46 -10.46 -8.17
CA LEU A 130 5.91 -9.33 -8.98
C LEU A 130 6.35 -9.81 -10.38
N THR A 131 5.38 -9.93 -11.29
CA THR A 131 5.66 -10.33 -12.68
C THR A 131 5.93 -9.09 -13.54
N GLY A 132 7.21 -8.81 -13.79
CA GLY A 132 7.65 -7.73 -14.68
C GLY A 132 7.81 -8.14 -16.15
N PRO A 133 8.08 -7.18 -17.04
CA PRO A 133 8.48 -7.49 -18.41
C PRO A 133 9.79 -8.28 -18.48
N GLU A 134 9.99 -9.04 -19.55
CA GLU A 134 11.13 -9.95 -19.68
C GLU A 134 12.48 -9.24 -19.48
N GLY A 135 13.32 -9.78 -18.58
CA GLY A 135 14.65 -9.26 -18.27
C GLY A 135 14.68 -8.09 -17.28
N TYR A 136 13.52 -7.59 -16.83
CA TYR A 136 13.40 -6.57 -15.79
C TYR A 136 13.21 -7.23 -14.42
N ASP A 137 14.04 -6.85 -13.45
CA ASP A 137 14.12 -7.48 -12.13
C ASP A 137 13.83 -6.50 -10.98
N LEU A 138 13.58 -5.24 -11.29
CA LEU A 138 13.34 -4.17 -10.33
C LEU A 138 12.18 -3.27 -10.78
N LEU A 139 11.19 -3.10 -9.92
CA LEU A 139 10.14 -2.09 -10.05
C LEU A 139 10.39 -0.95 -9.06
N GLN A 140 10.32 0.28 -9.55
CA GLN A 140 10.33 1.48 -8.72
C GLN A 140 9.01 2.23 -8.90
N VAL A 141 8.40 2.62 -7.78
CA VAL A 141 7.12 3.31 -7.70
C VAL A 141 7.36 4.68 -7.08
N PHE A 142 6.89 5.72 -7.76
CA PHE A 142 6.96 7.10 -7.32
C PHE A 142 5.56 7.69 -7.33
N TRP A 143 5.28 8.64 -6.43
CA TRP A 143 4.04 9.40 -6.50
C TRP A 143 4.19 10.86 -6.12
N CYS A 144 3.28 11.66 -6.64
CA CYS A 144 3.13 13.05 -6.24
C CYS A 144 2.66 13.13 -4.78
N PRO A 145 3.25 14.00 -3.94
CA PRO A 145 2.82 14.18 -2.56
C PRO A 145 1.57 15.06 -2.39
N PHE A 146 0.79 15.27 -3.44
CA PHE A 146 -0.45 16.05 -3.45
C PHE A 146 -1.59 15.19 -3.96
N GLU A 147 -2.76 15.28 -3.35
CA GLU A 147 -3.97 14.53 -3.72
C GLU A 147 -4.93 15.39 -4.57
N ALA A 148 -4.37 16.16 -5.51
CA ALA A 148 -5.12 17.12 -6.33
C ALA A 148 -5.07 16.75 -7.82
N HIS A 149 -5.01 15.45 -8.13
CA HIS A 149 -4.90 14.95 -9.50
C HIS A 149 -6.20 14.38 -10.04
N GLY A 150 -6.55 14.82 -11.26
CA GLY A 150 -7.69 14.30 -11.99
C GLY A 150 -9.05 14.62 -11.34
N PRO A 151 -10.14 14.06 -11.89
CA PRO A 151 -11.50 14.28 -11.39
C PRO A 151 -11.74 13.67 -10.00
N ASP A 152 -10.98 12.63 -9.65
CA ASP A 152 -11.16 11.88 -8.40
C ASP A 152 -10.33 12.42 -7.23
N ALA A 153 -9.60 13.53 -7.41
CA ALA A 153 -8.68 14.11 -6.42
C ALA A 153 -7.73 13.04 -5.83
N SER A 154 -7.02 12.35 -6.73
CA SER A 154 -6.06 11.29 -6.41
C SER A 154 -4.62 11.82 -6.41
N VAL A 155 -3.63 10.92 -6.29
CA VAL A 155 -2.21 11.16 -6.55
C VAL A 155 -1.85 10.78 -7.98
N ASP A 156 -0.83 11.43 -8.54
CA ASP A 156 -0.18 10.97 -9.78
C ASP A 156 0.95 9.99 -9.44
N VAL A 157 1.11 8.94 -10.25
CA VAL A 157 2.05 7.83 -10.01
C VAL A 157 2.95 7.64 -11.22
N VAL A 158 4.22 7.34 -10.99
CA VAL A 158 5.17 6.91 -12.03
C VAL A 158 5.73 5.55 -11.66
N LEU A 159 5.68 4.63 -12.62
CA LEU A 159 6.30 3.32 -12.54
C LEU A 159 7.56 3.28 -13.41
N LYS A 160 8.63 2.71 -12.87
CA LYS A 160 9.89 2.47 -13.60
C LYS A 160 10.30 1.01 -13.42
N TRP A 161 10.09 0.22 -14.46
CA TRP A 161 10.74 -1.08 -14.58
C TRP A 161 12.19 -0.90 -14.97
N ARG A 162 13.10 -1.56 -14.26
CA ARG A 162 14.53 -1.57 -14.56
C ARG A 162 15.13 -2.96 -14.64
N ARG A 163 16.22 -3.04 -15.39
CA ARG A 163 17.20 -4.13 -15.32
C ARG A 163 18.33 -3.64 -14.43
N SER A 164 18.48 -4.23 -13.26
CA SER A 164 19.43 -3.76 -12.25
C SER A 164 20.87 -3.75 -12.75
N GLN A 165 21.23 -4.70 -13.60
CA GLN A 165 22.54 -4.81 -14.24
C GLN A 165 22.92 -3.61 -15.13
N ASP A 166 21.93 -2.86 -15.61
CA ASP A 166 22.17 -1.68 -16.46
C ASP A 166 22.44 -0.42 -15.62
N ILE A 167 22.26 -0.49 -14.30
CA ILE A 167 22.46 0.64 -13.39
C ILE A 167 23.94 0.77 -13.06
N GLY A 168 24.55 1.85 -13.57
CA GLY A 168 25.93 2.22 -13.30
C GLY A 168 26.11 2.98 -11.98
N ALA A 169 26.67 4.18 -12.06
CA ALA A 169 26.81 5.04 -10.89
C ALA A 169 25.44 5.38 -10.29
N VAL A 170 25.27 5.17 -8.99
CA VAL A 170 24.01 5.42 -8.28
C VAL A 170 23.96 6.87 -7.80
N LEU A 171 22.81 7.50 -7.98
CA LEU A 171 22.53 8.85 -7.49
C LEU A 171 22.59 8.88 -5.95
N GLY A 172 23.50 9.69 -5.40
CA GLY A 172 23.72 9.77 -3.96
C GLY A 172 22.62 10.53 -3.22
N GLU A 173 22.43 11.82 -3.55
CA GLU A 173 21.36 12.65 -2.97
C GLU A 173 20.13 12.61 -3.87
N GLN A 174 19.03 12.04 -3.38
CA GLN A 174 17.80 11.88 -4.14
C GLN A 174 16.95 13.15 -4.00
N PRO A 175 16.48 13.75 -5.11
CA PRO A 175 15.65 14.94 -5.06
C PRO A 175 14.36 14.72 -4.27
N GLU A 176 14.01 15.70 -3.45
CA GLU A 176 12.78 15.69 -2.68
C GLU A 176 12.03 17.02 -2.85
N PRO A 177 10.69 17.00 -2.81
CA PRO A 177 9.90 18.22 -2.84
C PRO A 177 10.04 18.96 -1.50
N LEU A 178 10.14 20.29 -1.56
CA LEU A 178 10.16 21.14 -0.36
C LEU A 178 8.82 21.08 0.39
N VAL A 179 7.73 21.16 -0.37
CA VAL A 179 6.35 21.22 0.11
C VAL A 179 5.59 19.97 -0.33
N VAL A 180 4.77 19.43 0.57
CA VAL A 180 3.86 18.31 0.33
C VAL A 180 2.42 18.73 0.62
N GLY A 181 1.47 18.22 -0.15
CA GLY A 181 0.05 18.57 -0.01
C GLY A 181 -0.55 18.02 1.28
N SER A 182 -0.30 16.73 1.56
CA SER A 182 -0.70 16.08 2.81
C SER A 182 0.48 15.34 3.48
N PRO A 183 0.60 15.37 4.82
CA PRO A 183 1.50 14.50 5.56
C PRO A 183 1.25 13.01 5.31
N GLU A 184 0.03 12.63 4.97
CA GLU A 184 -0.37 11.24 4.72
C GLU A 184 0.15 10.69 3.37
N CYS A 185 0.54 11.57 2.43
CA CYS A 185 1.17 11.15 1.18
C CYS A 185 2.66 10.84 1.32
N VAL A 186 3.26 11.21 2.46
CA VAL A 186 4.69 11.00 2.70
C VAL A 186 4.85 9.59 3.29
N PRO A 187 5.51 8.63 2.65
CA PRO A 187 5.76 7.34 3.28
C PRO A 187 6.93 7.41 4.29
N GLN A 188 6.88 6.57 5.31
CA GLN A 188 7.99 6.32 6.26
C GLN A 188 8.90 5.22 5.72
N PRO A 189 10.25 5.37 5.80
CA PRO A 189 11.17 4.32 5.38
C PRO A 189 10.91 3.01 6.12
N CYS A 190 10.67 1.95 5.34
CA CYS A 190 10.40 0.62 5.86
C CYS A 190 11.19 -0.44 5.11
N GLU A 191 11.72 -1.39 5.86
CA GLU A 191 12.15 -2.69 5.35
C GLU A 191 10.92 -3.55 5.07
N LEU A 192 11.00 -4.44 4.08
CA LEU A 192 9.91 -5.35 3.73
C LEU A 192 10.20 -6.77 4.21
N HIS A 193 9.13 -7.49 4.54
CA HIS A 193 9.17 -8.91 4.88
C HIS A 193 8.17 -9.67 3.99
N PRO A 194 8.50 -9.91 2.70
CA PRO A 194 7.58 -10.52 1.76
C PRO A 194 7.11 -11.92 2.18
N GLU A 195 5.80 -12.17 2.06
CA GLU A 195 5.14 -13.46 2.28
C GLU A 195 4.15 -13.72 1.15
N GLN A 196 4.32 -14.84 0.43
CA GLN A 196 3.32 -15.27 -0.55
C GLN A 196 2.17 -15.99 0.16
N ILE A 197 0.95 -15.54 -0.13
CA ILE A 197 -0.32 -16.08 0.38
C ILE A 197 -1.25 -16.45 -0.78
N VAL A 198 -2.36 -17.11 -0.46
CA VAL A 198 -3.49 -17.29 -1.35
C VAL A 198 -4.62 -16.37 -0.90
N GLU A 199 -5.20 -15.65 -1.85
CA GLU A 199 -6.43 -14.89 -1.69
C GLU A 199 -7.54 -15.52 -2.52
N HIS A 200 -8.78 -15.26 -2.12
CA HIS A 200 -9.97 -15.54 -2.90
C HIS A 200 -10.60 -14.22 -3.38
N GLU A 201 -11.36 -14.27 -4.46
CA GLU A 201 -11.96 -13.08 -5.06
C GLU A 201 -12.95 -12.39 -4.10
N TYR A 202 -13.15 -11.08 -4.31
CA TYR A 202 -14.15 -10.30 -3.58
C TYR A 202 -15.55 -10.93 -3.71
N LEU A 203 -16.26 -11.06 -2.58
CA LEU A 203 -17.58 -11.73 -2.51
C LEU A 203 -18.54 -11.26 -3.61
N GLY A 204 -18.68 -9.95 -3.80
CA GLY A 204 -19.60 -9.38 -4.81
C GLY A 204 -19.22 -9.61 -6.28
N LEU A 205 -18.07 -10.24 -6.55
CA LEU A 205 -17.63 -10.65 -7.89
C LEU A 205 -17.74 -12.17 -8.11
N LEU A 206 -18.09 -12.95 -7.09
CA LEU A 206 -18.32 -14.38 -7.21
C LEU A 206 -19.65 -14.67 -7.94
N PRO A 207 -19.84 -15.88 -8.50
CA PRO A 207 -21.15 -16.39 -8.90
C PRO A 207 -22.21 -16.28 -7.80
N GLU A 208 -23.45 -15.97 -8.17
CA GLU A 208 -24.57 -15.74 -7.23
C GLU A 208 -24.80 -16.93 -6.29
N ASP A 209 -24.66 -18.15 -6.79
CA ASP A 209 -24.78 -19.38 -5.99
C ASP A 209 -23.69 -19.50 -4.92
N LEU A 210 -22.45 -19.08 -5.23
CA LEU A 210 -21.38 -19.01 -4.23
C LEU A 210 -21.61 -17.89 -3.22
N GLN A 211 -22.13 -16.74 -3.64
CA GLN A 211 -22.47 -15.64 -2.73
C GLN A 211 -23.54 -16.07 -1.72
N GLU A 212 -24.63 -16.69 -2.18
CA GLU A 212 -25.71 -17.19 -1.33
C GLU A 212 -25.23 -18.29 -0.37
N ALA A 213 -24.37 -19.19 -0.84
CA ALA A 213 -23.81 -20.26 -0.03
C ALA A 213 -22.90 -19.71 1.09
N VAL A 214 -22.05 -18.73 0.79
CA VAL A 214 -21.20 -18.05 1.78
C VAL A 214 -22.06 -17.33 2.82
N ALA A 215 -23.07 -16.56 2.40
CA ALA A 215 -23.97 -15.86 3.32
C ALA A 215 -24.70 -16.81 4.27
N THR A 216 -25.22 -17.93 3.75
CA THR A 216 -25.90 -18.95 4.56
C THR A 216 -24.96 -19.58 5.60
N TRP A 217 -23.69 -19.76 5.25
CA TRP A 217 -22.69 -20.31 6.16
C TRP A 217 -22.26 -19.31 7.24
N GLU A 218 -22.08 -18.03 6.90
CA GLU A 218 -21.82 -16.97 7.87
C GLU A 218 -22.98 -16.81 8.87
N GLU A 219 -24.24 -16.91 8.40
CA GLU A 219 -25.43 -16.92 9.26
C GLU A 219 -25.42 -18.11 10.24
N GLN A 220 -25.00 -19.30 9.79
CA GLN A 220 -24.91 -20.48 10.66
C GLN A 220 -23.83 -20.32 11.74
N LEU A 221 -22.67 -19.77 11.39
CA LEU A 221 -21.61 -19.49 12.37
C LEU A 221 -22.06 -18.46 13.41
N LEU A 222 -22.79 -17.43 13.00
CA LEU A 222 -23.38 -16.44 13.90
C LEU A 222 -24.32 -17.09 14.91
N ASP A 223 -25.22 -17.96 14.45
CA ASP A 223 -26.16 -18.68 15.33
C ASP A 223 -25.43 -19.58 16.33
N GLU A 224 -24.36 -20.27 15.90
CA GLU A 224 -23.53 -21.14 16.77
C GLU A 224 -22.74 -20.32 17.81
N ASP A 225 -22.11 -19.20 17.41
CA ASP A 225 -21.34 -18.34 18.30
C ASP A 225 -22.22 -17.65 19.36
N GLU A 226 -23.46 -17.26 19.02
CA GLU A 226 -24.43 -16.73 19.99
C GLU A 226 -24.81 -17.76 21.06
N GLU A 227 -24.87 -19.04 20.70
CA GLU A 227 -25.16 -20.14 21.64
C GLU A 227 -23.97 -20.44 22.56
N GLU A 228 -22.74 -20.34 22.05
CA GLU A 228 -21.51 -20.71 22.77
C GLU A 228 -20.84 -19.54 23.52
N ALA A 229 -21.17 -18.28 23.18
CA ALA A 229 -20.60 -17.06 23.75
C ALA A 229 -19.05 -17.01 23.72
N GLU A 230 -18.43 -17.63 22.71
CA GLU A 230 -16.98 -17.85 22.64
C GLU A 230 -16.20 -16.79 21.85
N ALA A 231 -16.81 -16.07 20.89
CA ALA A 231 -16.11 -15.10 20.02
C ALA A 231 -16.68 -13.67 20.10
N ASP A 232 -15.81 -12.65 20.05
CA ASP A 232 -16.21 -11.23 19.96
C ASP A 232 -16.75 -10.87 18.55
N PHE A 233 -16.32 -11.61 17.51
CA PHE A 233 -16.80 -11.53 16.12
C PHE A 233 -16.69 -12.91 15.45
N PRO A 234 -17.71 -13.38 14.72
CA PRO A 234 -17.65 -14.62 13.95
C PRO A 234 -16.66 -14.50 12.79
N THR A 235 -16.19 -15.64 12.27
CA THR A 235 -15.32 -15.66 11.07
C THR A 235 -16.11 -15.20 9.84
N GLU A 236 -15.59 -14.21 9.12
CA GLU A 236 -16.20 -13.70 7.89
C GLU A 236 -15.35 -14.05 6.66
N TYR A 237 -16.01 -14.39 5.55
CA TYR A 237 -15.37 -14.66 4.28
C TYR A 237 -14.52 -13.48 3.83
N SER A 238 -15.09 -12.28 3.84
CA SER A 238 -14.48 -11.10 3.24
C SER A 238 -13.21 -10.65 3.97
N SER A 239 -13.24 -10.64 5.31
CA SER A 239 -12.15 -10.12 6.13
C SER A 239 -11.16 -11.18 6.59
N ASP A 240 -11.58 -12.45 6.78
CA ASP A 240 -10.70 -13.49 7.31
C ASP A 240 -10.19 -14.47 6.26
N LEU A 241 -11.00 -14.79 5.23
CA LEU A 241 -10.74 -15.91 4.33
C LEU A 241 -10.44 -15.50 2.87
N SER A 242 -10.81 -14.28 2.48
CA SER A 242 -10.76 -13.81 1.09
C SER A 242 -9.60 -12.87 0.82
N LEU A 243 -9.66 -11.62 1.30
CA LEU A 243 -8.74 -10.55 0.89
C LEU A 243 -7.81 -10.14 2.03
N ALA A 244 -6.50 -10.23 1.83
CA ALA A 244 -5.55 -9.75 2.81
C ALA A 244 -5.49 -8.21 2.85
N PRO A 245 -5.46 -7.61 4.05
CA PRO A 245 -5.19 -6.19 4.24
C PRO A 245 -3.69 -5.87 4.08
N GLY A 246 -3.39 -4.58 4.10
CA GLY A 246 -2.01 -4.08 4.10
C GLY A 246 -1.44 -3.87 2.70
N TRP A 247 -0.12 -3.86 2.64
CA TRP A 247 0.60 -3.69 1.39
C TRP A 247 0.84 -5.04 0.72
N LYS A 248 0.45 -5.17 -0.55
CA LYS A 248 0.63 -6.43 -1.30
C LYS A 248 0.88 -6.20 -2.79
N VAL A 249 1.59 -7.15 -3.39
CA VAL A 249 1.75 -7.26 -4.84
C VAL A 249 0.88 -8.40 -5.37
N GLY A 250 0.17 -8.16 -6.47
CA GLY A 250 -0.78 -9.11 -7.03
C GLY A 250 -2.08 -9.22 -6.23
N GLY A 251 -2.66 -10.43 -6.19
CA GLY A 251 -3.92 -10.69 -5.50
C GLY A 251 -5.16 -10.10 -6.17
N PHE A 252 -6.18 -9.86 -5.35
CA PHE A 252 -7.48 -9.34 -5.76
C PHE A 252 -7.78 -7.95 -5.21
N ALA A 253 -8.76 -7.29 -5.84
CA ALA A 253 -9.21 -5.96 -5.49
C ALA A 253 -10.48 -6.02 -4.60
N THR A 254 -10.43 -5.43 -3.41
CA THR A 254 -11.63 -5.12 -2.59
C THR A 254 -12.52 -4.04 -3.22
N TRP A 255 -13.83 -4.12 -3.04
CA TRP A 255 -14.81 -3.13 -3.51
C TRP A 255 -15.77 -2.71 -2.38
N HIS A 256 -15.23 -2.45 -1.20
CA HIS A 256 -16.02 -2.17 0.01
C HIS A 256 -16.63 -0.75 0.06
N LEU A 257 -16.16 0.20 -0.77
CA LEU A 257 -16.72 1.57 -0.81
C LEU A 257 -17.58 1.87 -2.02
N THR A 258 -17.34 1.20 -3.14
CA THR A 258 -18.08 1.42 -4.39
C THR A 258 -18.40 0.11 -5.08
N ASP A 259 -19.41 0.10 -5.94
CA ASP A 259 -19.70 -1.05 -6.79
C ASP A 259 -18.46 -1.53 -7.57
N PRO A 260 -18.27 -2.85 -7.73
CA PRO A 260 -17.18 -3.40 -8.50
C PRO A 260 -17.19 -2.89 -9.95
N ARG A 261 -16.01 -2.51 -10.45
CA ARG A 261 -15.83 -2.13 -11.86
C ARG A 261 -14.57 -2.76 -12.43
N THR A 262 -14.59 -3.09 -13.72
CA THR A 262 -13.37 -3.48 -14.42
C THR A 262 -12.43 -2.29 -14.55
N VAL A 263 -11.13 -2.54 -14.40
CA VAL A 263 -10.09 -1.56 -14.68
C VAL A 263 -9.38 -2.03 -15.94
N ASP A 264 -9.77 -1.47 -17.09
CA ASP A 264 -9.31 -1.96 -18.39
C ASP A 264 -8.19 -1.07 -18.95
N CYS A 265 -7.28 -1.69 -19.69
CA CYS A 265 -6.19 -0.98 -20.35
C CYS A 265 -6.71 -0.06 -21.44
N THR A 266 -6.34 1.22 -21.36
CA THR A 266 -6.75 2.24 -22.34
C THR A 266 -6.17 2.03 -23.75
N VAL A 267 -5.16 1.17 -23.89
CA VAL A 267 -4.51 0.87 -25.18
C VAL A 267 -5.08 -0.38 -25.83
N CYS A 268 -5.16 -1.51 -25.11
CA CYS A 268 -5.55 -2.80 -25.68
C CYS A 268 -6.89 -3.35 -25.17
N GLY A 269 -7.52 -2.71 -24.18
CA GLY A 269 -8.81 -3.13 -23.61
C GLY A 269 -8.75 -4.34 -22.68
N THR A 270 -7.57 -4.92 -22.44
CA THR A 270 -7.41 -6.05 -21.51
C THR A 270 -7.65 -5.59 -20.08
N SER A 271 -8.43 -6.36 -19.30
CA SER A 271 -8.61 -6.14 -17.85
C SER A 271 -7.27 -6.20 -17.13
N MET A 272 -7.04 -5.22 -16.26
CA MET A 272 -5.79 -4.99 -15.55
C MET A 272 -5.97 -5.39 -14.08
N PRO A 273 -5.31 -6.47 -13.62
CA PRO A 273 -5.30 -6.81 -12.20
C PRO A 273 -4.44 -5.81 -11.41
N PRO A 274 -4.62 -5.73 -10.08
CA PRO A 274 -3.76 -4.92 -9.23
C PRO A 274 -2.32 -5.45 -9.27
N LEU A 275 -1.37 -4.55 -9.56
CA LEU A 275 0.06 -4.80 -9.40
C LEU A 275 0.48 -4.54 -7.97
N LEU A 276 0.14 -3.36 -7.43
CA LEU A 276 0.44 -2.95 -6.06
C LEU A 276 -0.83 -2.44 -5.39
N THR A 277 -1.12 -2.96 -4.21
CA THR A 277 -2.08 -2.39 -3.27
C THR A 277 -1.32 -1.80 -2.10
N ALA A 278 -1.56 -0.52 -1.81
CA ALA A 278 -1.06 0.18 -0.63
C ALA A 278 -2.26 0.54 0.24
N HIS A 279 -2.33 -0.09 1.42
CA HIS A 279 -3.36 0.19 2.42
C HIS A 279 -2.78 0.97 3.60
N HIS A 280 -3.62 1.74 4.28
CA HIS A 280 -3.19 2.54 5.43
C HIS A 280 -2.87 1.70 6.68
N VAL A 281 -3.49 0.53 6.84
CA VAL A 281 -3.21 -0.41 7.93
C VAL A 281 -2.81 -1.80 7.44
N GLU A 282 -1.94 -2.47 8.19
CA GLU A 282 -1.54 -3.86 7.97
C GLU A 282 -2.63 -4.86 8.35
N TRP A 283 -3.46 -4.54 9.35
CA TRP A 283 -4.70 -5.20 9.73
C TRP A 283 -5.49 -4.29 10.69
N ASP A 284 -6.77 -4.58 10.90
CA ASP A 284 -7.62 -3.95 11.91
C ASP A 284 -8.37 -5.04 12.71
N PRO A 285 -9.25 -4.68 13.67
CA PRO A 285 -9.99 -5.68 14.45
C PRO A 285 -10.83 -6.65 13.60
N ALA A 286 -11.34 -6.24 12.44
CA ALA A 286 -12.14 -7.11 11.57
C ALA A 286 -11.26 -8.08 10.78
N SER A 287 -9.96 -7.81 10.64
CA SER A 287 -9.02 -8.61 9.86
C SER A 287 -7.87 -9.17 10.72
N GLU A 288 -8.07 -9.35 12.03
CA GLU A 288 -7.01 -9.75 12.96
C GLU A 288 -6.46 -11.16 12.67
N SER A 289 -7.25 -12.02 12.00
CA SER A 289 -6.78 -13.30 11.47
C SER A 289 -5.57 -13.13 10.52
N TRP A 290 -5.39 -11.99 9.87
CA TRP A 290 -4.24 -11.68 9.03
C TRP A 290 -3.01 -11.14 9.80
N ALA A 291 -3.13 -10.85 11.10
CA ALA A 291 -2.04 -10.26 11.87
C ALA A 291 -0.91 -11.28 12.14
N PRO A 292 0.35 -11.01 11.72
CA PRO A 292 1.47 -11.89 12.03
C PRO A 292 1.63 -12.09 13.55
N PRO A 293 1.87 -13.31 14.07
CA PRO A 293 1.96 -13.56 15.51
C PRO A 293 3.06 -12.75 16.20
N GLU A 294 4.16 -12.45 15.51
CA GLU A 294 5.28 -11.65 16.02
C GLU A 294 4.89 -10.20 16.33
N ASP A 295 3.77 -9.75 15.76
CA ASP A 295 3.29 -8.38 15.75
C ASP A 295 2.07 -8.17 16.67
N ARG A 296 1.51 -9.26 17.23
CA ARG A 296 0.41 -9.25 18.22
C ARG A 296 0.91 -8.86 19.63
N ARG A 297 1.60 -7.73 19.71
CA ARG A 297 2.25 -7.19 20.91
C ARG A 297 1.62 -5.83 21.26
N PRO A 298 0.95 -5.69 22.44
CA PRO A 298 0.25 -4.45 22.81
C PRO A 298 1.14 -3.21 22.84
N ASP A 299 2.44 -3.40 23.10
CA ASP A 299 3.45 -2.35 23.18
C ASP A 299 3.87 -1.76 21.82
N LEU A 300 3.51 -2.40 20.70
CA LEU A 300 3.97 -2.03 19.36
C LEU A 300 2.83 -1.57 18.43
N TYR A 301 1.61 -1.44 18.96
CA TYR A 301 0.36 -1.43 18.19
C TYR A 301 0.33 -0.36 17.07
N ARG A 302 0.80 0.87 17.32
CA ARG A 302 0.68 1.95 16.32
C ARG A 302 1.64 1.80 15.15
N HIS A 303 2.92 1.54 15.41
CA HIS A 303 3.95 1.43 14.36
C HIS A 303 3.87 0.14 13.58
N VAL A 304 3.22 -0.88 14.12
CA VAL A 304 3.07 -2.15 13.42
C VAL A 304 1.79 -2.18 12.60
N ILE A 305 0.73 -1.49 13.02
CA ILE A 305 -0.51 -1.39 12.25
C ILE A 305 -0.41 -0.36 11.13
N THR A 306 0.21 0.80 11.37
CA THR A 306 0.36 1.88 10.37
C THR A 306 1.84 2.15 10.00
N PRO A 307 2.62 1.13 9.61
CA PRO A 307 4.09 1.21 9.54
C PRO A 307 4.60 2.25 8.54
N THR A 308 3.92 2.39 7.40
CA THR A 308 4.31 3.32 6.33
C THR A 308 3.83 4.74 6.61
N GLY A 309 2.86 4.92 7.50
CA GLY A 309 2.19 6.21 7.74
C GLY A 309 1.48 6.78 6.51
N VAL A 310 1.28 5.96 5.48
CA VAL A 310 0.61 6.35 4.23
C VAL A 310 -0.90 6.21 4.42
N TYR A 311 -1.64 7.24 4.04
CA TYR A 311 -3.08 7.17 3.87
C TYR A 311 -3.38 7.91 2.56
N LEU A 312 -3.64 7.16 1.50
CA LEU A 312 -3.88 7.71 0.17
C LEU A 312 -5.31 7.36 -0.28
N GLY A 313 -5.99 8.34 -0.85
CA GLY A 313 -7.38 8.19 -1.27
C GLY A 313 -8.32 7.99 -0.09
N ARG A 314 -9.04 6.87 -0.04
CA ARG A 314 -10.00 6.54 1.04
C ARG A 314 -9.53 5.39 1.93
N GLY A 315 -8.24 5.07 1.88
CA GLY A 315 -7.62 4.00 2.66
C GLY A 315 -6.83 3.04 1.79
N TYR A 316 -7.28 2.78 0.56
CA TYR A 316 -6.63 1.92 -0.42
C TYR A 316 -6.25 2.68 -1.70
N LEU A 317 -4.95 2.74 -1.98
CA LEU A 317 -4.44 3.02 -3.31
C LEU A 317 -4.10 1.71 -4.02
N ARG A 318 -4.61 1.54 -5.23
CA ARG A 318 -4.22 0.43 -6.10
C ARG A 318 -3.69 0.92 -7.43
N ILE A 319 -2.58 0.34 -7.83
CA ILE A 319 -1.95 0.54 -9.13
C ILE A 319 -2.18 -0.73 -9.93
N HIS A 320 -2.87 -0.60 -11.06
CA HIS A 320 -3.18 -1.70 -11.98
C HIS A 320 -2.26 -1.58 -13.19
N THR A 321 -1.74 -2.72 -13.67
CA THR A 321 -0.90 -2.75 -14.89
C THR A 321 -1.41 -3.75 -15.90
N CYS A 322 -1.14 -3.48 -17.17
CA CYS A 322 -1.64 -4.31 -18.26
C CYS A 322 -0.86 -5.63 -18.29
N PRO A 323 -1.54 -6.79 -18.23
CA PRO A 323 -0.85 -8.08 -18.27
C PRO A 323 -0.31 -8.41 -19.68
N THR A 324 -0.76 -7.70 -20.71
CA THR A 324 -0.27 -7.88 -22.09
C THR A 324 1.04 -7.12 -22.34
N ASP A 325 1.20 -5.94 -21.75
CA ASP A 325 2.41 -5.12 -21.87
C ASP A 325 2.56 -4.22 -20.64
N ALA A 326 3.60 -4.46 -19.85
CA ALA A 326 3.87 -3.69 -18.63
C ALA A 326 4.23 -2.21 -18.88
N PHE A 327 4.48 -1.82 -20.14
CA PHE A 327 4.73 -0.43 -20.56
C PHE A 327 3.49 0.31 -21.06
N HIS A 328 2.34 -0.38 -21.19
CA HIS A 328 1.08 0.32 -21.34
C HIS A 328 0.78 1.19 -20.11
N PRO A 329 0.02 2.29 -20.27
CA PRO A 329 -0.34 3.15 -19.15
C PRO A 329 -0.98 2.35 -18.01
N HIS A 330 -0.49 2.55 -16.79
CA HIS A 330 -1.12 2.03 -15.60
C HIS A 330 -2.46 2.75 -15.34
N GLN A 331 -3.30 2.15 -14.51
CA GLN A 331 -4.54 2.75 -14.04
C GLN A 331 -4.54 2.76 -12.51
N LEU A 332 -5.21 3.73 -11.90
CA LEU A 332 -5.37 3.81 -10.46
C LEU A 332 -6.81 3.49 -10.08
N SER A 333 -7.00 2.80 -8.96
CA SER A 333 -8.29 2.78 -8.28
C SER A 333 -8.12 3.06 -6.81
N LEU A 334 -9.03 3.89 -6.28
CA LEU A 334 -9.11 4.24 -4.88
C LEU A 334 -10.34 3.57 -4.27
N GLN A 335 -10.16 2.98 -3.10
CA GLN A 335 -11.21 2.48 -2.22
C GLN A 335 -10.87 2.84 -0.79
#